data_AF-A0A1F6GAT6-F1
#
_entry.id   AF-A0A1F6GAT6-F1
#
_cell.length_a   1.000
_cell.length_b   1.000
_cell.length_c   1.000
_cell.angle_alpha   90.00
_cell.angle_beta   90.00
_cell.angle_gamma   90.00
#
_symmetry.space_group_name_H-M   'P 1'
#
loop_
_entity.id
_entity.type
_entity.pdbx_description
1 polymer ?
#
loop_
_entity_poly.entity_id
_entity_poly.type
_entity_poly.pdbx_seq_one_letter_code
_entity_poly.pdbx_strand_id
1 'polypeptide(L)' 'MTQASWAVRIGEKPIKKWPMDPDFLALLACPQCKGELTEVTEPEFGLVCPACRLRFPVKEQIPVLLLEEASPHF' A
#
# COMPACT_ATOMS: atom_id res chain seq x y z
N MET A 1 21.44 -40.40 -9.92
CA MET A 1 20.74 -40.81 -8.69
C MET A 1 21.63 -40.38 -7.53
N THR A 2 21.46 -39.27 -6.82
CA THR A 2 20.25 -38.54 -6.41
C THR A 2 20.45 -37.03 -6.55
N GLN A 3 19.40 -36.38 -7.00
CA GLN A 3 19.27 -34.96 -7.29
C GLN A 3 19.26 -34.15 -5.98
N ALA A 4 20.38 -33.55 -5.59
CA ALA A 4 20.39 -32.47 -4.60
C ALA A 4 20.08 -31.13 -5.30
N SER A 5 18.88 -31.06 -5.89
CA SER A 5 18.29 -29.81 -6.37
C SER A 5 17.71 -29.07 -5.17
N TRP A 6 18.58 -28.44 -4.38
CA TRP A 6 18.18 -27.52 -3.31
C TRP A 6 18.31 -26.06 -3.72
N ALA A 7 18.61 -25.81 -5.01
CA ALA A 7 18.38 -24.52 -5.67
C ALA A 7 16.86 -24.30 -5.83
N VAL A 8 16.14 -24.28 -4.72
CA VAL A 8 14.82 -23.67 -4.63
C VAL A 8 15.04 -22.24 -5.09
N ARG A 9 14.51 -21.95 -6.27
CA ARG A 9 14.49 -20.66 -6.92
C ARG A 9 13.69 -19.74 -6.00
N ILE A 10 14.34 -19.13 -5.01
CA ILE A 10 13.78 -17.96 -4.34
C ILE A 10 13.88 -16.86 -5.38
N GLY A 11 12.86 -16.80 -6.24
CA GLY A 11 12.77 -15.79 -7.27
C GLY A 11 12.84 -14.44 -6.59
N GLU A 12 13.86 -13.67 -6.96
CA GLU A 12 13.81 -12.21 -7.00
C GLU A 12 12.65 -11.85 -7.93
N LYS A 13 11.42 -11.98 -7.43
CA LYS A 13 10.25 -11.50 -8.12
C LYS A 13 10.46 -9.98 -8.13
N PRO A 14 10.69 -9.36 -9.29
CA PRO A 14 10.82 -7.92 -9.34
C PRO A 14 9.57 -7.36 -8.67
N ILE A 15 9.77 -6.55 -7.63
CA ILE A 15 8.71 -5.78 -6.97
C ILE A 15 8.06 -4.92 -8.05
N LYS A 16 7.03 -5.51 -8.65
CA LYS A 16 6.33 -5.02 -9.82
C LYS A 16 5.75 -3.67 -9.41
N LYS A 17 6.18 -2.63 -10.13
CA LYS A 17 5.69 -1.26 -10.08
C LYS A 17 4.21 -1.24 -9.68
N TRP A 18 3.94 -0.57 -8.55
CA TRP A 18 2.72 -0.70 -7.76
C TRP A 18 1.66 0.34 -8.14
N PRO A 19 0.57 -0.07 -8.80
CA PRO A 19 -0.80 0.19 -8.35
C PRO A 19 -1.18 -0.83 -7.28
N MET A 20 -1.95 -0.41 -6.28
CA MET A 20 -2.34 -1.28 -5.15
C MET A 20 -3.21 -2.43 -5.69
N ASP A 21 -2.92 -3.68 -5.31
CA ASP A 21 -3.82 -4.79 -5.62
C ASP A 21 -5.19 -4.49 -4.97
N PRO A 22 -6.31 -4.48 -5.72
CA PRO A 22 -7.62 -4.13 -5.18
C PRO A 22 -8.02 -4.96 -3.96
N ASP A 23 -7.62 -6.23 -3.92
CA ASP A 23 -7.90 -7.14 -2.80
C ASP A 23 -7.11 -6.73 -1.55
N PHE A 24 -5.89 -6.23 -1.71
CA PHE A 24 -5.09 -5.70 -0.61
C PHE A 24 -5.64 -4.36 -0.10
N LEU A 25 -6.06 -3.48 -1.00
CA LEU A 25 -6.69 -2.20 -0.64
C LEU A 25 -7.97 -2.42 0.18
N ALA A 26 -8.78 -3.42 -0.19
CA ALA A 26 -10.01 -3.78 0.53
C ALA A 26 -9.77 -4.28 1.97
N LEU A 27 -8.55 -4.72 2.30
CA LEU A 27 -8.17 -5.09 3.68
C LEU A 27 -7.71 -3.89 4.52
N LEU A 28 -7.36 -2.77 3.88
CA LEU A 28 -6.90 -1.57 4.58
C LEU A 28 -8.10 -0.70 4.98
N ALA A 29 -8.00 -0.09 6.16
CA ALA A 29 -9.01 0.81 6.68
C ALA A 29 -8.35 2.06 7.27
N CYS A 30 -9.04 3.19 7.21
CA CYS A 30 -8.58 4.44 7.79
C CYS A 30 -8.28 4.25 9.30
N PRO A 31 -7.09 4.61 9.79
CA PRO A 31 -6.74 4.42 11.21
C PRO A 31 -7.65 5.22 12.15
N GLN A 32 -8.16 6.38 11.71
CA GLN A 32 -9.01 7.29 12.48
C GLN A 32 -10.48 6.81 12.56
N CYS A 33 -11.11 6.52 11.42
CA CYS A 33 -12.56 6.24 11.36
C CYS A 33 -12.92 4.81 10.99
N LYS A 34 -11.93 3.96 10.65
CA LYS A 34 -12.11 2.59 10.15
C LYS A 34 -12.92 2.48 8.85
N GLY A 35 -13.11 3.60 8.15
CA GLY A 35 -13.74 3.64 6.83
C GLY A 35 -12.79 3.24 5.70
N GLU A 36 -13.34 3.20 4.49
CA GLU A 36 -12.62 2.84 3.27
C GLU A 36 -11.51 3.84 2.92
N LEU A 37 -10.49 3.33 2.25
CA LEU A 37 -9.38 4.10 1.69
C LEU A 37 -9.37 3.95 0.17
N THR A 38 -9.12 5.05 -0.53
CA THR A 38 -9.01 5.09 -2.00
C THR A 38 -7.61 5.51 -2.40
N GLU A 39 -7.04 4.88 -3.41
CA GLU A 39 -5.76 5.34 -3.97
C GLU A 39 -5.95 6.65 -4.77
N VAL A 40 -4.95 7.53 -4.67
CA VAL A 40 -4.84 8.74 -5.50
C VAL A 40 -3.46 8.78 -6.13
N THR A 41 -3.37 9.22 -7.38
CA THR A 41 -2.11 9.32 -8.12
C THR A 41 -1.54 10.74 -8.17
N GLU A 42 -2.36 11.75 -7.85
CA GLU A 42 -2.00 13.16 -7.91
C GLU A 42 -2.30 13.87 -6.57
N PRO A 43 -1.44 14.79 -6.11
CA PRO A 43 -0.15 15.19 -6.70
C PRO A 43 0.97 14.15 -6.58
N GLU A 44 0.81 13.15 -5.71
CA GLU A 44 1.68 11.99 -5.55
C GLU A 44 0.84 10.77 -5.21
N PHE A 45 1.40 9.57 -5.36
CA PHE A 45 0.71 8.34 -4.95
C PHE A 45 0.44 8.33 -3.45
N GLY A 46 -0.81 8.05 -3.06
CA GLY A 46 -1.22 8.03 -1.66
C GLY A 46 -2.56 7.34 -1.44
N LEU A 47 -2.94 7.18 -0.19
CA LEU A 47 -4.26 6.67 0.22
C LEU A 47 -5.07 7.78 0.85
N VAL A 48 -6.30 7.96 0.40
CA VAL A 48 -7.20 9.00 0.88
C VAL A 48 -8.37 8.38 1.60
N CYS A 49 -8.74 8.98 2.74
CA CYS A 49 -10.01 8.74 3.39
C CYS A 49 -10.96 9.90 3.08
N PRO A 50 -12.03 9.72 2.27
CA PRO A 50 -12.96 10.79 1.94
C PRO A 50 -13.76 11.29 3.15
N ALA A 51 -14.03 10.42 4.12
CA ALA A 51 -14.75 10.78 5.35
C ALA A 51 -13.92 11.66 6.29
N CYS A 52 -12.63 11.34 6.46
CA CYS A 52 -11.72 12.11 7.31
C CYS A 52 -11.07 13.29 6.58
N ARG A 53 -11.10 13.31 5.25
CA ARG A 53 -10.37 14.28 4.40
C ARG A 53 -8.88 14.26 4.69
N LEU A 54 -8.33 13.05 4.87
CA LEU A 54 -6.92 12.80 5.13
C LEU A 54 -6.31 11.99 4.01
N ARG A 55 -5.06 12.31 3.68
CA ARG A 55 -4.20 11.62 2.74
C ARG A 55 -3.00 11.06 3.48
N PHE A 56 -2.85 9.75 3.40
CA PHE A 56 -1.74 8.97 3.91
C PHE A 56 -0.70 8.76 2.79
N PRO A 57 0.58 9.09 3.04
CA PRO A 57 1.63 8.93 2.04
C PRO A 57 2.02 7.46 1.88
N VAL A 58 2.60 7.14 0.73
CA VAL A 58 3.23 5.83 0.47
C VAL A 58 4.72 6.07 0.32
N LYS A 59 5.52 5.58 1.28
CA LYS A 59 6.98 5.74 1.32
C LYS A 59 7.63 4.38 1.14
N GLU A 60 8.62 4.28 0.27
CA GLU A 60 9.33 3.01 0.00
C GLU A 60 8.39 1.84 -0.34
N GLN A 61 7.29 2.14 -1.04
CA GLN A 61 6.21 1.18 -1.39
C GLN A 61 5.41 0.64 -0.18
N ILE A 62 5.50 1.30 0.97
CA ILE A 62 4.76 0.97 2.19
C ILE A 62 3.79 2.12 2.51
N PRO A 63 2.46 1.85 2.59
CA PRO A 63 1.51 2.84 3.06
C PRO A 63 1.76 3.22 4.52
N VAL A 64 1.97 4.51 4.78
CA VAL A 64 2.15 5.01 6.14
C VAL A 64 0.80 5.46 6.70
N LEU A 65 0.12 4.55 7.39
CA LEU A 65 -1.18 4.79 8.03
C LEU A 65 -1.04 5.38 9.45
N LEU A 66 -0.15 6.37 9.60
CA LEU A 66 0.05 7.12 10.84
C LEU A 66 -0.69 8.46 10.74
N LEU A 67 -1.35 8.88 11.82
CA LEU A 67 -2.12 10.13 11.83
C LEU A 67 -1.20 11.35 11.76
N GLU A 68 0.00 11.25 12.33
CA GLU A 68 1.01 12.30 12.37
C GLU A 68 1.65 12.56 11.00
N GLU A 69 1.62 11.55 10.12
CA GLU A 69 2.10 11.67 8.73
C GLU A 69 0.99 11.99 7.73
N ALA A 70 -0.26 12.00 8.17
CA ALA A 70 -1.39 12.31 7.31
C ALA A 70 -1.42 13.80 6.96
N SER A 71 -1.77 14.10 5.71
CA SER A 71 -1.98 15.46 5.21
C SER A 71 -3.46 15.69 4.90
N PRO A 72 -3.99 16.91 5.05
CA PRO A 72 -5.34 17.22 4.59
C PRO A 72 -5.50 16.99 3.08
N HIS A 73 -6.65 16.46 2.66
CA HIS A 73 -7.00 16.23 1.26
C HIS A 73 -8.41 16.74 0.99
N PHE A 74 -8.51 17.74 0.11
CA PHE A 74 -9.73 18.50 -0.19
C PHE A 74 -10.12 18.36 -1.65
#